data_AF-A0A9P3BBY5-F1
#
_entry.id   AF-A0A9P3BBY5-F1
#
_cell.length_a   1.000
_cell.length_b   1.000
_cell.length_c   1.000
_cell.angle_alpha   90.00
_cell.angle_beta   90.00
_cell.angle_gamma   90.00
#
_symmetry.space_group_name_H-M   'P 1'
#
loop_
_entity.id
_entity.type
_entity.pdbx_description
1 polymer ?
#
loop_
_entity_poly.entity_id
_entity_poly.type
_entity_poly.pdbx_seq_one_letter_code
_entity_poly.pdbx_strand_id
1 'polypeptide(L)'
;MKFSLACLLALAGLQSALANPKTCQKEAQFVKQEMVGQKYSEAMANALQSEPIRVLHPGDFITMEYNASRLNIQVDEDDEVLSAHCA
;
A
#
# COMPACT_ATOMS: atom_id res chain seq x y z
N MET A 1 -17.41 -38.94 -16.51
CA MET A 1 -17.01 -38.03 -15.42
C MET A 1 -16.80 -36.66 -16.04
N LYS A 2 -17.75 -35.74 -15.85
CA LYS A 2 -17.75 -34.39 -16.43
C LYS A 2 -17.64 -33.41 -15.26
N PHE A 3 -16.43 -33.22 -14.74
CA PHE A 3 -16.22 -32.21 -13.71
C PHE A 3 -16.12 -30.85 -14.41
N SER A 4 -17.18 -30.07 -14.24
CA SER A 4 -17.38 -28.77 -14.87
C SER A 4 -16.21 -27.83 -14.64
N LEU A 5 -15.68 -27.32 -15.73
CA LEU A 5 -14.63 -26.31 -15.87
C LEU A 5 -15.02 -24.92 -15.31
N ALA A 6 -16.11 -24.81 -14.55
CA ALA A 6 -16.75 -23.55 -14.18
C ALA A 6 -16.23 -22.94 -12.86
N CYS A 7 -15.49 -23.68 -12.02
CA CYS A 7 -15.03 -23.17 -10.72
C CYS A 7 -13.71 -22.37 -10.78
N LEU A 8 -12.97 -22.37 -11.89
CA LEU A 8 -11.65 -21.71 -11.96
C LEU A 8 -11.71 -20.23 -12.33
N LEU A 9 -12.87 -19.70 -12.77
CA LEU A 9 -13.01 -18.30 -13.19
C LEU A 9 -13.40 -17.35 -12.05
N ALA A 10 -13.72 -17.85 -10.86
CA ALA A 10 -14.17 -17.01 -9.74
C ALA A 10 -13.04 -16.32 -8.96
N LEU A 11 -11.78 -16.79 -9.07
CA LEU A 11 -10.65 -16.20 -8.32
C LEU A 11 -10.02 -14.97 -8.98
N ALA A 12 -10.23 -14.75 -10.28
CA ALA A 12 -9.62 -13.63 -10.98
C ALA A 12 -10.29 -12.27 -10.69
N GLY A 13 -11.51 -12.26 -10.13
CA GLY A 13 -12.27 -11.03 -9.85
C GLY A 13 -11.99 -10.36 -8.50
N LEU A 14 -11.28 -11.02 -7.57
CA LEU A 14 -11.04 -10.45 -6.24
C LEU A 14 -9.90 -9.41 -6.20
N GLN A 15 -9.00 -9.41 -7.18
CA GLN A 15 -7.81 -8.53 -7.14
C GLN A 15 -8.18 -7.05 -7.27
N SER A 16 -9.23 -6.71 -8.02
CA SER A 16 -9.67 -5.32 -8.21
C SER A 16 -10.41 -4.71 -7.02
N ALA A 17 -10.70 -5.50 -5.97
CA ALA A 17 -11.42 -5.03 -4.78
C ALA A 17 -10.49 -4.53 -3.64
N LEU A 18 -9.16 -4.55 -3.84
CA LEU A 18 -8.19 -4.21 -2.79
C LEU A 18 -7.93 -2.70 -2.65
N ALA A 19 -8.20 -1.90 -3.69
CA ALA A 19 -8.13 -0.44 -3.61
C ALA A 19 -9.28 0.10 -2.73
N ASN A 20 -9.00 0.31 -1.45
CA ASN A 20 -9.98 0.76 -0.46
C ASN A 20 -9.42 1.92 0.38
N PRO A 21 -9.99 3.14 0.28
CA PRO A 21 -9.54 4.30 1.04
C PRO A 21 -9.58 4.09 2.56
N LYS A 22 -10.49 3.26 3.07
CA LYS A 22 -10.57 2.97 4.52
C LYS A 22 -9.41 2.08 4.97
N THR A 23 -8.95 1.15 4.13
CA THR A 23 -7.77 0.33 4.42
C THR A 23 -6.52 1.22 4.44
N CYS A 24 -6.35 2.07 3.42
CA CYS A 24 -5.26 3.04 3.39
C CYS A 24 -5.23 3.91 4.63
N GLN A 25 -6.37 4.48 5.05
CA GLN A 25 -6.40 5.34 6.24
C GLN A 25 -5.99 4.62 7.52
N LYS A 26 -6.43 3.37 7.71
CA LYS A 26 -6.03 2.55 8.86
C LYS A 26 -4.55 2.23 8.83
N GLU A 27 -4.02 1.87 7.66
CA GLU A 27 -2.61 1.50 7.51
C GLU A 27 -1.68 2.71 7.60
N ALA A 28 -2.06 3.86 7.05
CA ALA A 28 -1.33 5.11 7.27
C ALA A 28 -1.25 5.46 8.76
N GLN A 29 -2.33 5.23 9.51
CA GLN A 29 -2.32 5.44 10.96
C GLN A 29 -1.39 4.45 11.68
N PHE A 30 -1.45 3.17 11.31
CA PHE A 30 -0.56 2.14 11.85
C PHE A 30 0.91 2.45 11.58
N VAL A 31 1.27 2.81 10.35
CA VAL A 31 2.66 3.19 9.99
C VAL A 31 3.14 4.36 10.85
N LYS A 32 2.33 5.41 11.01
CA LYS A 32 2.68 6.57 11.85
C LYS A 32 2.87 6.24 13.33
N GLN A 33 2.18 5.22 13.83
CA GLN A 33 2.23 4.85 15.25
C GLN A 33 3.35 3.85 15.54
N GLU A 34 3.54 2.87 14.66
CA GLU A 34 4.34 1.69 14.96
C GLU A 34 5.64 1.63 14.15
N MET A 35 5.75 2.31 13.01
CA MET A 35 6.87 2.13 12.07
C MET A 35 7.81 3.33 11.95
N VAL A 36 7.45 4.50 12.48
CA VAL A 36 8.31 5.70 12.44
C VAL A 36 9.65 5.43 13.11
N GLY A 37 10.74 5.83 12.44
CA GLY A 37 12.13 5.58 12.87
C GLY A 37 12.65 4.16 12.59
N GLN A 38 11.85 3.31 11.94
CA GLN A 38 12.34 2.02 11.44
C GLN A 38 12.80 2.17 9.99
N LYS A 39 13.86 1.45 9.62
CA LYS A 39 14.31 1.38 8.22
C LYS A 39 13.27 0.66 7.38
N TYR A 40 12.79 1.33 6.33
CA TYR A 40 11.82 0.77 5.40
C TYR A 40 12.38 -0.50 4.74
N SER A 41 11.49 -1.46 4.47
CA SER A 41 11.81 -2.66 3.71
C SER A 41 10.62 -3.12 2.89
N GLU A 42 10.87 -3.86 1.81
CA GLU A 42 9.80 -4.48 1.01
C GLU A 42 8.93 -5.42 1.86
N ALA A 43 9.49 -6.05 2.89
CA ALA A 43 8.73 -6.89 3.82
C ALA A 43 7.66 -6.10 4.59
N MET A 44 7.93 -4.84 4.95
CA MET A 44 6.94 -3.96 5.55
C MET A 44 5.80 -3.67 4.56
N ALA A 45 6.12 -3.35 3.30
CA ALA A 45 5.11 -3.11 2.29
C ALA A 45 4.26 -4.36 2.00
N ASN A 46 4.87 -5.54 1.93
CA ASN A 46 4.16 -6.80 1.73
C ASN A 46 3.23 -7.18 2.90
N ALA A 47 3.44 -6.62 4.09
CA ALA A 47 2.57 -6.82 5.24
C ALA A 47 1.33 -5.90 5.22
N LEU A 48 1.34 -4.87 4.37
CA LEU A 48 0.26 -3.91 4.20
C LEU A 48 -0.64 -4.35 3.04
N GLN A 49 -1.92 -4.04 3.13
CA GLN A 49 -2.98 -4.45 2.20
C GLN A 49 -3.42 -3.33 1.26
N SER A 50 -3.00 -2.09 1.53
CA SER A 50 -3.27 -0.96 0.63
C SER A 50 -2.64 -1.20 -0.72
N GLU A 51 -3.37 -0.90 -1.78
CA GLU A 51 -2.88 -0.99 -3.15
C GLU A 51 -3.36 0.26 -3.93
N PRO A 52 -2.45 1.04 -4.54
CA PRO A 52 -1.00 0.87 -4.54
C PRO A 52 -0.31 1.42 -3.29
N ILE A 53 0.91 0.93 -3.01
CA ILE A 53 1.84 1.54 -2.04
C ILE A 53 2.90 2.31 -2.82
N ARG A 54 3.22 3.53 -2.38
CA ARG A 54 4.29 4.37 -2.92
C ARG A 54 5.23 4.79 -1.80
N VAL A 55 6.53 4.58 -1.99
CA VAL A 55 7.55 5.14 -1.11
C VAL A 55 8.00 6.47 -1.68
N LEU A 56 8.07 7.50 -0.84
CA LEU A 56 8.49 8.85 -1.20
C LEU A 56 9.80 9.18 -0.48
N HIS A 57 10.84 9.47 -1.27
CA HIS A 57 12.16 9.85 -0.78
C HIS A 57 12.35 11.37 -0.88
N PRO A 58 13.31 11.94 -0.13
CA PRO A 58 13.69 13.34 -0.30
C PRO A 58 14.14 13.63 -1.74
N GLY A 59 13.57 14.67 -2.34
CA GLY A 59 13.90 15.10 -3.71
C GLY A 59 13.08 14.43 -4.82
N ASP A 60 12.17 13.50 -4.50
CA ASP A 60 11.30 12.89 -5.51
C ASP A 60 10.42 13.94 -6.20
N PHE A 61 10.56 14.04 -7.51
CA PHE A 61 9.70 14.88 -8.35
C PHE A 61 8.46 14.10 -8.74
N ILE A 62 7.35 14.35 -8.04
CA ILE A 62 6.06 13.72 -8.29
C ILE A 62 4.99 14.71 -8.75
N THR A 63 4.03 14.23 -9.52
CA THR A 63 2.80 14.97 -9.82
C THR A 63 1.82 14.87 -8.65
N MET A 64 1.07 15.93 -8.38
CA MET A 64 0.08 16.01 -7.29
C MET A 64 -1.26 15.31 -7.62
N GLU A 65 -1.20 14.19 -8.34
CA GLU A 65 -2.38 13.37 -8.61
C GLU A 65 -2.90 12.77 -7.31
N TYR A 66 -4.23 12.85 -7.09
CA TYR A 66 -4.88 12.28 -5.91
C TYR A 66 -5.48 10.89 -6.20
N ASN A 67 -5.09 9.91 -5.40
CA ASN A 67 -5.63 8.57 -5.29
C ASN A 67 -5.88 8.24 -3.81
N ALA A 68 -7.16 8.24 -3.40
CA ALA A 68 -7.56 8.01 -2.01
C ALA A 68 -7.20 6.63 -1.45
N SER A 69 -6.90 5.65 -2.32
CA SER A 69 -6.53 4.28 -1.92
C SER A 69 -5.01 4.06 -1.89
N ARG A 70 -4.22 5.00 -2.42
CA ARG A 70 -2.76 4.86 -2.47
C ARG A 70 -2.14 5.25 -1.14
N LEU A 71 -1.43 4.30 -0.53
CA LEU A 71 -0.66 4.54 0.69
C LEU A 71 0.71 5.09 0.31
N ASN A 72 0.98 6.33 0.69
CA ASN A 72 2.30 6.93 0.59
C ASN A 72 3.03 6.75 1.92
N ILE A 73 4.20 6.13 1.89
CA ILE A 73 5.14 6.05 3.00
C ILE A 73 6.27 7.01 2.71
N GLN A 74 6.50 7.97 3.60
CA GLN A 74 7.59 8.93 3.45
C GLN A 74 8.77 8.47 4.28
N VAL A 75 9.95 8.45 3.67
CA VAL A 75 11.21 8.08 4.30
C VAL A 75 12.19 9.25 4.25
N ASP A 76 13.26 9.19 5.04
CA ASP A 76 14.39 10.12 4.98
C ASP A 76 15.50 9.63 4.03
N GLU A 77 16.67 10.27 4.08
CA GLU A 77 17.83 9.93 3.25
C GLU A 77 18.47 8.57 3.61
N ASP A 78 18.18 8.03 4.79
CA ASP A 78 18.67 6.76 5.31
C ASP A 78 17.62 5.64 5.23
N ASP A 79 16.52 5.87 4.49
CA ASP A 79 15.33 5.00 4.38
C ASP A 79 14.57 4.81 5.70
N GLU A 80 14.75 5.65 6.72
CA GLU A 80 13.93 5.56 7.93
C GLU A 80 12.54 6.18 7.68
N VAL A 81 11.50 5.47 8.11
CA VAL A 81 10.12 5.92 7.95
C VAL A 81 9.88 7.18 8.80
N LEU A 82 9.46 8.26 8.14
CA LEU A 82 9.09 9.52 8.79
C LEU A 82 7.59 9.64 9.03
N SER A 83 6.77 9.21 8.07
CA SER A 83 5.31 9.36 8.11
C SER A 83 4.61 8.53 7.04
N ALA A 84 3.28 8.55 7.04
CA ALA A 84 2.46 7.98 5.97
C ALA A 84 1.13 8.74 5.78
N HIS A 85 0.62 8.76 4.55
CA HIS A 85 -0.66 9.39 4.19
C HIS A 85 -1.29 8.77 2.94
N CYS A 86 -2.60 8.98 2.76
CA CYS A 86 -3.35 8.53 1.59
C CYS A 86 -3.52 9.66 0.59
N ALA A 87 -2.92 9.51 -0.60
CA ALA A 87 -3.01 10.48 -1.69
C ALA A 87 -2.48 9.92 -3.00
#